data_AF-A0A8C6U2D4-F1
#
_entry.id   AF-A0A8C6U2D4-F1
#
_cell.length_a   1.000
_cell.length_b   1.000
_cell.length_c   1.000
_cell.angle_alpha   90.00
_cell.angle_beta   90.00
_cell.angle_gamma   90.00
#
_symmetry.space_group_name_H-M   'P 1'
#
loop_
_entity.id
_entity.type
_entity.pdbx_description
1 polymer ?
#
loop_
_entity_poly.entity_id
_entity_poly.type
_entity_poly.pdbx_seq_one_letter_code
_entity_poly.pdbx_strand_id
1 'polypeptide(L)' 'MTVASPCTQHLMDSAHPQTVLSKLNEQRSQGLFCDVTIVVEDVKFRAHKNILAA' A
#
# COMPACT_ATOMS: atom_id res chain seq x y z
N MET A 1 9.88 -14.29 35.92
CA MET A 1 9.71 -12.91 35.41
C MET A 1 8.77 -12.99 34.22
N THR A 2 7.49 -12.72 34.41
CA THR A 2 6.52 -12.66 33.31
C THR A 2 6.68 -11.28 32.69
N VAL A 3 7.24 -11.21 31.49
CA VAL A 3 7.19 -9.97 30.71
C VAL A 3 5.73 -9.74 30.35
N ALA A 4 5.10 -8.74 30.94
CA ALA A 4 3.80 -8.28 30.51
C ALA A 4 3.99 -7.72 29.09
N SER A 5 3.58 -8.49 28.07
CA SER A 5 3.51 -7.98 26.71
C SER A 5 2.65 -6.72 26.72
N PRO A 6 3.16 -5.56 26.25
CA PRO A 6 2.35 -4.36 26.18
C PRO A 6 1.14 -4.64 25.28
N CYS A 7 -0.04 -4.27 25.77
CA CYS A 7 -1.30 -4.52 25.08
C CYS A 7 -1.27 -3.80 23.72
N THR A 8 -1.21 -4.54 22.62
CA THR A 8 -1.12 -4.01 21.24
C THR A 8 -2.37 -3.22 20.82
N GLN A 9 -3.40 -3.22 21.66
CA GLN A 9 -4.70 -2.59 21.40
C GLN A 9 -4.62 -1.08 21.13
N HIS A 10 -3.56 -0.38 21.56
CA HIS A 10 -3.41 1.06 21.30
C HIS A 10 -2.51 1.39 20.09
N LEU A 11 -2.03 0.38 19.36
CA LEU A 11 -1.18 0.55 18.17
C LEU A 11 -1.90 0.14 16.86
N MET A 12 -3.13 -0.40 16.96
CA MET A 12 -3.93 -0.80 15.81
C MET A 12 -4.93 0.30 15.47
N ASP A 13 -4.58 1.14 14.50
CA ASP A 13 -5.53 2.04 13.84
C ASP A 13 -6.26 1.25 12.73
N SER A 14 -7.57 1.08 12.90
CA SER A 14 -8.42 0.37 11.93
C SER A 14 -8.55 1.10 10.60
N ALA A 15 -8.32 2.41 10.56
CA ALA A 15 -8.32 3.20 9.33
C ALA A 15 -7.00 3.10 8.56
N HIS A 16 -5.90 2.73 9.22
CA HIS A 16 -4.56 2.72 8.63
C HIS A 16 -4.47 1.96 7.30
N PRO A 17 -5.00 0.73 7.13
CA PRO A 17 -4.92 0.02 5.86
C PRO A 17 -5.61 0.77 4.71
N GLN A 18 -6.76 1.37 4.97
CA GLN A 18 -7.48 2.17 3.97
C GLN A 18 -6.72 3.45 3.62
N THR A 19 -6.16 4.13 4.62
CA THR A 19 -5.32 5.32 4.39
C THR A 19 -4.10 4.99 3.54
N VAL A 20 -3.41 3.88 3.82
CA VAL A 20 -2.25 3.43 3.05
C VAL A 20 -2.64 3.12 1.61
N LEU A 21 -3.73 2.36 1.38
CA LEU A 21 -4.20 2.06 0.02
C LEU A 21 -4.61 3.32 -0.75
N SER A 22 -5.25 4.28 -0.08
CA SER A 22 -5.59 5.58 -0.69
C SER A 22 -4.32 6.33 -1.13
N LYS A 23 -3.28 6.38 -0.28
CA LYS A 23 -2.01 7.04 -0.62
C LYS A 23 -1.25 6.34 -1.73
N LEU A 24 -1.24 5.01 -1.76
CA LEU A 24 -0.66 4.25 -2.87
C LEU A 24 -1.41 4.50 -4.19
N ASN A 25 -2.73 4.68 -4.13
CA ASN A 25 -3.52 5.02 -5.32
C ASN A 25 -3.25 6.45 -5.83
N GLU A 26 -3.09 7.42 -4.92
CA GLU A 26 -2.65 8.79 -5.26
C GLU A 26 -1.27 8.77 -5.93
N GLN A 27 -0.31 8.04 -5.35
CA GLN A 27 1.04 7.86 -5.91
C GLN A 27 0.99 7.23 -7.29
N ARG A 28 0.19 6.16 -7.48
CA ARG A 28 -0.03 5.52 -8.77
C ARG A 28 -0.52 6.50 -9.83
N SER A 29 -1.50 7.33 -9.46
CA SER A 29 -2.13 8.32 -10.35
C SER A 29 -1.16 9.45 -10.74
N GLN A 30 -0.22 9.80 -9.85
CA GLN A 30 0.85 10.77 -10.10
C GLN A 30 2.10 10.14 -10.75
N GLY A 31 2.16 8.81 -10.87
CA GLY A 31 3.33 8.10 -11.35
C GLY A 31 4.53 8.15 -10.40
N LEU A 32 4.30 8.33 -9.11
CA LEU A 32 5.33 8.33 -8.08
C LEU A 32 5.56 6.90 -7.58
N PHE A 33 6.83 6.53 -7.40
CA PHE A 33 7.26 5.26 -6.80
C PHE A 33 6.78 3.97 -7.49
N CYS A 34 6.05 4.07 -8.61
CA CYS A 34 5.69 2.92 -9.44
C CYS A 34 6.94 2.20 -9.97
N ASP A 35 7.04 0.91 -9.69
CA ASP A 35 8.15 0.02 -10.04
C ASP A 35 7.82 -0.95 -11.19
N VAL A 36 6.60 -0.88 -11.72
CA VAL A 36 6.14 -1.63 -12.89
C VAL A 36 5.27 -0.76 -13.79
N THR A 37 5.32 -1.03 -15.10
CA THR A 37 4.39 -0.50 -16.10
C THR A 37 3.79 -1.65 -16.87
N ILE A 38 2.47 -1.76 -16.87
CA ILE A 38 1.71 -2.71 -17.65
C ILE A 38 1.29 -2.02 -18.94
N VAL A 39 1.53 -2.67 -20.07
CA VAL A 39 1.11 -2.17 -21.38
C VAL A 39 -0.03 -3.07 -21.86
N VAL A 40 -1.19 -2.46 -22.12
CA VAL A 40 -2.35 -3.14 -22.71
C VAL A 40 -2.63 -2.40 -24.01
N GLU A 41 -2.44 -3.09 -25.13
CA GLU A 41 -2.40 -2.47 -26.46
C GLU A 41 -1.34 -1.34 -26.47
N ASP A 42 -1.75 -0.09 -26.75
CA ASP A 42 -0.86 1.08 -26.74
C ASP A 42 -0.98 1.93 -25.46
N VAL A 43 -1.75 1.48 -24.47
CA VAL A 43 -1.98 2.21 -23.22
C VAL A 43 -1.04 1.72 -22.13
N LYS A 44 -0.37 2.66 -21.45
CA LYS A 44 0.61 2.40 -20.39
C LYS A 44 0.01 2.69 -19.02
N PHE A 45 0.02 1.69 -18.14
CA PHE A 45 -0.47 1.77 -16.77
C PHE A 45 0.70 1.60 -15.79
N ARG A 46 1.06 2.65 -15.07
CA ARG A 46 2.05 2.58 -13.99
C ARG A 46 1.39 2.01 -12.74
N ALA A 47 2.09 1.14 -12.02
CA ALA A 47 1.57 0.48 -10.81
C ALA A 47 2.71 0.09 -9.85
N HIS A 48 2.32 -0.51 -8.72
CA HIS A 48 3.23 -1.06 -7.71
C HIS A 48 3.13 -2.59 -7.71
N LYS A 49 4.26 -3.31 -7.85
CA LYS A 49 4.27 -4.78 -7.96
C LYS A 49 3.66 -5.47 -6.74
N ASN A 50 3.97 -5.00 -5.54
CA ASN A 50 3.47 -5.57 -4.29
C ASN A 50 1.94 -5.44 -4.14
N ILE A 51 1.34 -4.40 -4.71
CA ILE A 51 -0.12 -4.20 -4.70
C ILE A 51 -0.80 -5.10 -5.72
N LEU A 52 -0.17 -5.34 -6.87
CA LEU A 52 -0.70 -6.25 -7.90
C LEU A 52 -0.56 -7.73 -7.52
N ALA A 53 0.42 -8.07 -6.68
CA ALA A 53 0.66 -9.44 -6.25
C ALA A 53 -0.22 -9.91 -5.07
N ALA A 54 -1.00 -8.99 -4.48
CA ALA A 54 -1.86 -9.24 -3.32
C ALA A 54 -3.13 -10.02 -3.68
#